data_AF-A0A1G8FQ76-F1
#
_entry.id   AF-A0A1G8FQ76-F1
#
_cell.length_a   1.000
_cell.length_b   1.000
_cell.length_c   1.000
_cell.angle_alpha   90.00
_cell.angle_beta   90.00
_cell.angle_gamma   90.00
#
_symmetry.space_group_name_H-M   'P 1'
#
loop_
_entity.id
_entity.type
_entity.pdbx_description
1 polymer ?
#
loop_
_entity_poly.entity_id
_entity_poly.type
_entity_poly.pdbx_seq_one_letter_code
_entity_poly.pdbx_strand_id
1 'polypeptide(L)'
;MLANIQKGFTAAEMIENGRKVKEAGMELSEYILIGIGGNERSQEHALESARVLNAIAPDFTRLRTYNPAEGTPLGEEYQQGKFRLLSPHAAIRETRLLVENLRAPGQLMSDHVSNFAWINGELPADKPTMLAELDRLLNVSEDSFTRADPRYL
;
A
#
# COMPACT_ATOMS: atom_id res chain seq x y z
N MET A 1 -14.11 4.26 0.20
CA MET A 1 -12.83 4.59 -0.48
C MET A 1 -12.81 4.09 -1.91
N LEU A 2 -13.08 2.81 -2.13
CA LEU A 2 -13.01 2.16 -3.44
C LEU A 2 -13.88 2.84 -4.52
N ALA A 3 -15.07 3.34 -4.16
CA ALA A 3 -15.94 4.09 -5.07
C ALA A 3 -15.31 5.43 -5.54
N ASN A 4 -14.63 6.15 -4.64
CA ASN A 4 -13.99 7.43 -4.96
C ASN A 4 -12.84 7.26 -5.95
N ILE A 5 -12.12 6.15 -5.88
CA ILE A 5 -11.03 5.82 -6.81
C ILE A 5 -11.52 5.03 -8.04
N GLN A 6 -12.85 4.89 -8.21
CA GLN A 6 -13.49 4.14 -9.29
C GLN A 6 -12.91 2.72 -9.49
N LYS A 7 -12.60 2.01 -8.39
CA LYS A 7 -11.95 0.68 -8.44
C LYS A 7 -12.80 -0.38 -9.16
N GLY A 8 -14.12 -0.20 -9.19
CA GLY A 8 -15.07 -1.10 -9.86
C GLY A 8 -15.46 -2.36 -9.08
N PHE A 9 -14.92 -2.56 -7.88
CA PHE A 9 -15.21 -3.72 -7.02
C PHE A 9 -15.27 -3.31 -5.55
N THR A 10 -16.04 -4.08 -4.77
CA THR A 10 -16.14 -3.98 -3.32
C THR A 10 -15.06 -4.81 -2.63
N ALA A 11 -14.78 -4.49 -1.36
CA ALA A 11 -13.86 -5.30 -0.56
C ALA A 11 -14.34 -6.75 -0.37
N ALA A 12 -15.66 -6.98 -0.36
CA ALA A 12 -16.22 -8.33 -0.25
C ALA A 12 -15.93 -9.15 -1.51
N GLU A 13 -16.13 -8.56 -2.70
CA GLU A 13 -15.82 -9.21 -3.99
C GLU A 13 -14.32 -9.47 -4.13
N MET A 14 -13.46 -8.55 -3.68
CA MET A 14 -12.00 -8.78 -3.65
C MET A 14 -11.65 -10.00 -2.79
N ILE A 15 -12.24 -10.11 -1.59
CA ILE A 15 -12.00 -11.25 -0.69
C ILE A 15 -12.48 -12.56 -1.31
N GLU A 16 -13.69 -12.57 -1.86
CA GLU A 16 -14.26 -13.76 -2.50
C GLU A 16 -13.39 -14.23 -3.67
N ASN A 17 -13.00 -13.32 -4.56
CA ASN A 17 -12.22 -13.65 -5.74
C ASN A 17 -10.79 -14.08 -5.38
N GLY A 18 -10.14 -13.39 -4.43
CA GLY A 18 -8.82 -13.79 -3.94
C GLY A 18 -8.81 -15.19 -3.35
N ARG A 19 -9.84 -15.55 -2.57
CA ARG A 19 -10.00 -16.90 -2.02
C ARG A 19 -10.19 -17.96 -3.10
N LYS A 20 -10.99 -17.70 -4.13
CA LYS A 20 -11.17 -18.63 -5.26
C LYS A 20 -9.85 -18.94 -5.97
N VAL A 21 -8.96 -17.95 -6.14
CA VAL A 21 -7.62 -18.17 -6.72
C VAL A 21 -6.80 -19.09 -5.81
N LYS A 22 -6.79 -18.84 -4.50
CA LYS A 22 -6.08 -19.67 -3.51
C LYS A 22 -6.62 -21.10 -3.46
N GLU A 23 -7.94 -21.28 -3.47
CA GLU A 23 -8.61 -22.59 -3.47
C GLU A 23 -8.33 -23.39 -4.74
N ALA A 24 -8.09 -22.71 -5.87
CA ALA A 24 -7.67 -23.33 -7.12
C ALA A 24 -6.17 -23.76 -7.12
N GLY A 25 -5.44 -23.51 -6.04
CA GLY A 25 -4.02 -23.86 -5.91
C GLY A 25 -3.08 -22.95 -6.71
N MET A 26 -3.53 -21.75 -7.09
CA MET A 26 -2.74 -20.77 -7.83
C MET A 26 -2.03 -19.81 -6.87
N GLU A 27 -0.83 -19.36 -7.26
CA GLU A 27 -0.12 -18.29 -6.58
C GLU A 27 -0.85 -16.95 -6.79
N LEU A 28 -1.08 -16.21 -5.70
CA LEU A 28 -1.74 -14.93 -5.72
C LEU A 28 -0.80 -13.82 -5.24
N SER A 29 -0.58 -12.83 -6.10
CA SER A 29 0.14 -11.59 -5.77
C SER A 29 -0.80 -10.39 -5.84
N GLU A 30 -0.94 -9.65 -4.75
CA GLU A 30 -1.77 -8.44 -4.68
C GLU A 30 -0.93 -7.17 -4.58
N TYR A 31 -1.38 -6.11 -5.25
CA TYR A 31 -0.77 -4.79 -5.17
C TYR A 31 -1.56 -3.86 -4.25
N ILE A 32 -0.85 -3.16 -3.36
CA ILE A 32 -1.40 -2.08 -2.53
C ILE A 32 -0.75 -0.75 -2.92
N LEU A 33 -1.59 0.25 -3.19
CA LEU A 33 -1.16 1.59 -3.58
C LEU A 33 -1.11 2.52 -2.36
N ILE A 34 0.05 2.59 -1.71
CA ILE A 34 0.29 3.46 -0.55
C ILE A 34 0.04 4.92 -0.94
N GLY A 35 -0.76 5.64 -0.16
CA GLY A 35 -1.11 7.03 -0.37
C GLY A 35 -2.29 7.27 -1.32
N ILE A 36 -2.92 6.24 -1.89
CA ILE A 36 -4.06 6.43 -2.82
C ILE A 36 -5.27 7.08 -2.15
N GLY A 37 -5.40 6.94 -0.82
CA GLY A 37 -6.45 7.61 -0.04
C GLY A 37 -6.19 9.10 0.24
N GLY A 38 -5.02 9.62 -0.11
CA GLY A 38 -4.55 10.94 0.33
C GLY A 38 -4.41 11.03 1.86
N ASN A 39 -4.15 12.22 2.38
CA ASN A 39 -3.95 12.42 3.83
C ASN A 39 -5.20 12.06 4.64
N GLU A 40 -6.39 12.38 4.12
CA GLU A 40 -7.67 12.25 4.83
C GLU A 40 -8.05 10.80 5.13
N ARG A 41 -7.61 9.86 4.27
CA ARG A 41 -8.04 8.45 4.34
C ARG A 41 -6.89 7.48 4.47
N SER A 42 -5.67 7.97 4.71
CA SER A 42 -4.48 7.12 4.85
C SER A 42 -4.65 6.06 5.93
N GLN A 43 -5.21 6.43 7.09
CA GLN A 43 -5.49 5.48 8.17
C GLN A 43 -6.56 4.45 7.78
N GLU A 44 -7.67 4.89 7.16
CA GLU A 44 -8.74 4.00 6.67
C GLU A 44 -8.17 3.01 5.65
N HIS A 45 -7.36 3.49 4.70
CA HIS A 45 -6.74 2.68 3.67
C HIS A 45 -5.82 1.60 4.28
N ALA A 46 -4.93 1.95 5.20
CA ALA A 46 -4.05 0.98 5.84
C ALA A 46 -4.83 -0.14 6.56
N LEU A 47 -5.85 0.22 7.35
CA LEU A 47 -6.63 -0.73 8.14
C LEU A 47 -7.52 -1.62 7.27
N GLU A 48 -8.22 -1.04 6.29
CA GLU A 48 -9.10 -1.82 5.42
C GLU A 48 -8.32 -2.70 4.45
N SER A 49 -7.17 -2.23 3.94
CA SER A 49 -6.27 -3.06 3.14
C SER A 49 -5.73 -4.24 3.97
N ALA A 50 -5.31 -4.00 5.22
CA ALA A 50 -4.90 -5.09 6.11
C ALA A 50 -6.04 -6.10 6.34
N ARG A 51 -7.27 -5.62 6.55
CA ARG A 51 -8.45 -6.47 6.74
C ARG A 51 -8.71 -7.37 5.52
N VAL A 52 -8.64 -6.81 4.31
CA VAL A 52 -8.82 -7.56 3.05
C VAL A 52 -7.71 -8.58 2.86
N LEU A 53 -6.45 -8.16 2.96
CA LEU A 53 -5.29 -9.04 2.82
C LEU A 53 -5.30 -10.20 3.83
N ASN A 54 -5.68 -9.92 5.07
CA ASN A 54 -5.81 -10.95 6.11
C ASN A 54 -6.90 -11.98 5.79
N ALA A 55 -7.97 -11.58 5.11
CA ALA A 55 -9.06 -12.48 4.75
C ALA A 55 -8.70 -13.35 3.53
N ILE A 56 -7.85 -12.84 2.64
CA ILE A 56 -7.40 -13.51 1.40
C ILE A 56 -6.19 -14.42 1.66
N ALA A 57 -5.20 -13.96 2.43
CA ALA A 57 -3.88 -14.56 2.62
C ALA A 57 -3.14 -14.81 1.28
N PRO A 58 -2.81 -13.73 0.52
CA PRO A 58 -2.07 -13.86 -0.73
C PRO A 58 -0.63 -14.33 -0.48
N ASP A 59 -0.04 -14.99 -1.48
CA ASP A 59 1.36 -15.43 -1.42
C ASP A 59 2.31 -14.22 -1.40
N PHE A 60 1.96 -13.16 -2.14
CA PHE A 60 2.71 -11.91 -2.17
C PHE A 60 1.79 -10.69 -1.96
N THR A 61 2.23 -9.78 -1.10
CA THR A 61 1.68 -8.42 -0.98
C THR A 61 2.74 -7.43 -1.44
N ARG A 62 2.49 -6.73 -2.56
CA ARG A 62 3.43 -5.80 -3.20
C ARG A 62 3.00 -4.37 -2.99
N LEU A 63 3.82 -3.60 -2.29
CA LEU A 63 3.57 -2.20 -2.03
C LEU A 63 4.09 -1.34 -3.18
N ARG A 64 3.29 -0.37 -3.61
CA ARG A 64 3.72 0.70 -4.53
C ARG A 64 3.19 2.01 -4.00
N THR A 65 3.98 3.07 -4.05
CA THR A 65 3.49 4.42 -3.71
C THR A 65 2.67 4.92 -4.88
N TYR A 66 1.47 5.44 -4.58
CA TYR A 66 0.56 5.96 -5.57
C TYR A 66 1.17 7.17 -6.28
N ASN A 67 1.15 7.12 -7.61
CA ASN A 67 1.52 8.25 -8.47
C ASN A 67 0.31 8.61 -9.34
N PRO A 68 -0.14 9.87 -9.35
CA PRO A 68 -1.29 10.28 -10.15
C PRO A 68 -0.97 10.17 -11.65
N ALA A 69 -1.80 9.44 -12.38
CA ALA A 69 -1.69 9.32 -13.83
C ALA A 69 -2.63 10.34 -14.51
N GLU A 70 -2.13 10.98 -15.57
CA GLU A 70 -2.94 11.89 -16.39
C GLU A 70 -4.12 11.15 -17.04
N GLY A 71 -5.27 11.81 -17.13
CA GLY A 71 -6.50 11.22 -17.68
C GLY A 71 -7.24 10.27 -16.73
N THR A 72 -6.83 10.19 -15.45
CA THR A 72 -7.58 9.47 -14.41
C THR A 72 -8.30 10.45 -13.48
N PRO A 73 -9.44 10.07 -12.86
CA PRO A 73 -10.18 10.97 -11.96
C PRO A 73 -9.32 11.56 -10.83
N LEU A 74 -8.51 10.74 -10.15
CA LEU A 74 -7.59 11.25 -9.12
C LEU A 74 -6.43 12.07 -9.71
N GLY A 75 -5.98 11.74 -10.92
CA GLY A 75 -4.99 12.56 -11.63
C GLY A 75 -5.49 13.97 -11.90
N GLU A 76 -6.74 14.10 -12.35
CA GLU A 76 -7.40 15.39 -12.56
C GLU A 76 -7.58 16.15 -11.23
N GLU A 77 -8.02 15.47 -10.15
CA GLU A 77 -8.12 16.09 -8.83
C GLU A 77 -6.76 16.55 -8.29
N TYR A 78 -5.70 15.80 -8.57
CA TYR A 78 -4.33 16.19 -8.22
C TYR A 78 -3.88 17.43 -8.99
N GLN A 79 -4.10 17.48 -10.30
CA GLN A 79 -3.79 18.66 -11.13
C GLN A 79 -4.56 19.91 -10.67
N GLN A 80 -5.79 19.73 -10.18
CA GLN A 80 -6.62 20.81 -9.64
C GLN A 80 -6.27 21.19 -8.19
N GLY A 81 -5.32 20.51 -7.56
CA GLY A 81 -4.91 20.75 -6.16
C GLY A 81 -5.92 20.27 -5.11
N LYS A 82 -6.95 19.51 -5.52
CA LYS A 82 -7.97 18.92 -4.65
C LYS A 82 -7.47 17.64 -3.97
N PHE A 83 -6.68 16.85 -4.68
CA PHE A 83 -5.98 15.70 -4.12
C PHE A 83 -4.53 16.05 -3.81
N ARG A 84 -4.04 15.60 -2.65
CA ARG A 84 -2.65 15.81 -2.23
C ARG A 84 -1.99 14.47 -1.92
N LEU A 85 -0.83 14.27 -2.53
CA LEU A 85 0.02 13.12 -2.24
C LEU A 85 0.50 13.17 -0.79
N LEU A 86 0.72 11.98 -0.23
CA LEU A 86 1.37 11.86 1.06
C LEU A 86 2.80 12.43 1.00
N SER A 87 3.23 12.95 2.15
CA SER A 87 4.65 13.17 2.41
C SER A 87 5.35 11.82 2.62
N PRO A 88 6.68 11.72 2.43
CA PRO A 88 7.41 10.49 2.71
C PRO A 88 7.11 9.90 4.08
N HIS A 89 7.12 10.72 5.15
CA HIS A 89 6.78 10.26 6.50
C HIS A 89 5.33 9.81 6.61
N ALA A 90 4.38 10.49 5.98
CA ALA A 90 2.97 10.07 6.00
C ALA A 90 2.78 8.71 5.31
N ALA A 91 3.45 8.48 4.17
CA ALA A 91 3.42 7.19 3.48
C ALA A 91 4.11 6.07 4.30
N ILE A 92 5.19 6.39 5.01
CA ILE A 92 5.86 5.44 5.93
C ILE A 92 4.93 5.11 7.11
N ARG A 93 4.20 6.08 7.68
CA ARG A 93 3.22 5.84 8.75
C ARG A 93 2.07 4.95 8.27
N GLU A 94 1.55 5.19 7.07
CA GLU A 94 0.54 4.34 6.46
C GLU A 94 1.03 2.90 6.28
N THR A 95 2.24 2.76 5.73
CA THR A 95 2.90 1.45 5.55
C THR A 95 3.10 0.74 6.88
N ARG A 96 3.57 1.46 7.91
CA ARG A 96 3.75 0.92 9.25
C ARG A 96 2.44 0.42 9.83
N LEU A 97 1.37 1.21 9.73
CA LEU A 97 0.05 0.84 10.24
C LEU A 97 -0.52 -0.39 9.51
N LEU A 98 -0.30 -0.47 8.19
CA LEU A 98 -0.64 -1.66 7.40
C LEU A 98 0.11 -2.89 7.92
N VAL A 99 1.45 -2.84 8.00
CA VAL A 99 2.32 -3.96 8.43
C VAL A 99 2.00 -4.42 9.85
N GLU A 100 1.73 -3.49 10.76
CA GLU A 100 1.31 -3.78 12.14
C GLU A 100 0.04 -4.66 12.17
N ASN A 101 -0.91 -4.36 11.28
CA ASN A 101 -2.22 -5.02 11.21
C ASN A 101 -2.27 -6.26 10.30
N LEU A 102 -1.22 -6.56 9.53
CA LEU A 102 -1.15 -7.80 8.74
C LEU A 102 -0.91 -9.01 9.65
N ARG A 103 -1.67 -10.09 9.49
CA ARG A 103 -1.64 -11.29 10.32
C ARG A 103 -1.55 -12.57 9.48
N ALA A 104 -2.06 -12.53 8.26
CA ALA A 104 -1.95 -13.66 7.33
C ALA A 104 -0.48 -13.90 6.95
N PRO A 105 -0.10 -15.17 6.69
CA PRO A 105 1.20 -15.50 6.16
C PRO A 105 1.34 -15.02 4.71
N GLY A 106 2.56 -14.77 4.28
CA GLY A 106 2.88 -14.35 2.91
C GLY A 106 4.12 -13.46 2.86
N GLN A 107 4.62 -13.20 1.66
CA GLN A 107 5.75 -12.31 1.41
C GLN A 107 5.27 -10.87 1.26
N LEU A 108 5.79 -9.95 2.06
CA LEU A 108 5.60 -8.52 1.85
C LEU A 108 6.79 -7.97 1.07
N MET A 109 6.51 -7.23 -0.01
CA MET A 109 7.53 -6.67 -0.91
C MET A 109 7.31 -5.17 -1.12
N SER A 110 8.22 -4.35 -0.61
CA SER A 110 8.33 -2.92 -0.91
C SER A 110 9.63 -2.66 -1.69
N ASP A 111 9.67 -3.23 -2.89
CA ASP A 111 10.87 -3.40 -3.73
C ASP A 111 10.91 -2.47 -4.96
N HIS A 112 10.12 -1.40 -4.94
CA HIS A 112 9.98 -0.50 -6.08
C HIS A 112 10.55 0.89 -5.78
N VAL A 113 11.17 1.49 -6.80
CA VAL A 113 11.81 2.82 -6.70
C VAL A 113 10.85 3.94 -6.28
N SER A 114 9.55 3.75 -6.45
CA SER A 114 8.53 4.70 -5.97
C SER A 114 8.42 4.75 -4.45
N ASN A 115 8.87 3.73 -3.73
CA ASN A 115 8.56 3.54 -2.32
C ASN A 115 9.57 4.25 -1.41
N PHE A 116 9.06 4.82 -0.33
CA PHE A 116 9.89 5.51 0.66
C PHE A 116 10.50 4.58 1.72
N ALA A 117 10.04 3.32 1.80
CA ALA A 117 10.57 2.33 2.73
C ALA A 117 10.86 1.03 1.97
N TRP A 118 12.14 0.62 1.93
CA TRP A 118 12.56 -0.66 1.37
C TRP A 118 12.45 -1.75 2.44
N ILE A 119 11.23 -2.23 2.68
CA ILE A 119 10.93 -3.31 3.62
C ILE A 119 10.43 -4.55 2.88
N ASN A 120 11.11 -5.67 3.07
CA ASN A 120 10.71 -6.96 2.51
C ASN A 120 10.86 -8.03 3.58
N GLY A 121 9.99 -9.03 3.57
CA GLY A 121 10.10 -10.16 4.50
C GLY A 121 8.89 -11.07 4.51
N GLU A 122 9.05 -12.20 5.20
CA GLU A 122 8.01 -13.19 5.42
C GLU A 122 7.16 -12.82 6.63
N LEU A 123 5.85 -12.69 6.44
CA LEU A 123 4.91 -12.49 7.52
C LEU A 123 4.48 -13.82 8.14
N PRO A 124 4.34 -13.92 9.48
CA PRO A 124 4.59 -12.87 10.47
C PRO A 124 6.04 -12.80 10.99
N ALA A 125 6.93 -13.70 10.56
CA ALA A 125 8.27 -13.89 11.13
C ALA A 125 9.13 -12.61 11.11
N ASP A 126 9.17 -11.91 9.99
CA ASP A 126 9.99 -10.71 9.78
C ASP A 126 9.27 -9.41 10.17
N LYS A 127 8.02 -9.49 10.64
CA LYS A 127 7.23 -8.30 11.01
C LYS A 127 7.96 -7.42 12.05
N PRO A 128 8.54 -7.95 13.13
CA PRO A 128 9.25 -7.09 14.10
C PRO A 128 10.40 -6.31 13.48
N THR A 129 11.16 -6.94 12.57
CA THR A 129 12.26 -6.29 11.84
C THR A 129 11.74 -5.21 10.90
N MET A 130 10.68 -5.48 10.15
CA MET A 130 10.07 -4.49 9.25
C MET A 130 9.52 -3.28 10.02
N LEU A 131 8.84 -3.49 11.16
CA LEU A 131 8.34 -2.40 12.00
C LEU A 131 9.47 -1.56 12.59
N ALA A 132 10.55 -2.20 13.06
CA ALA A 132 11.72 -1.49 13.57
C ALA A 132 12.39 -0.61 12.49
N GLU A 133 12.49 -1.10 11.25
CA GLU A 133 13.04 -0.31 10.14
C GLU A 133 12.13 0.87 9.77
N LEU A 134 10.82 0.67 9.75
CA LEU A 134 9.85 1.76 9.54
C LEU A 134 9.97 2.83 10.64
N ASP A 135 10.11 2.42 11.90
CA ASP A 135 10.31 3.33 13.02
C ASP A 135 11.65 4.07 12.91
N ARG A 136 12.71 3.41 12.45
CA ARG A 136 14.00 4.05 12.16
C ARG A 136 13.87 5.10 11.05
N LEU A 137 13.19 4.78 9.95
CA LEU A 137 12.99 5.70 8.82
C LEU A 137 12.20 6.95 9.21
N LEU A 138 11.24 6.84 10.14
CA LEU A 138 10.51 7.99 10.68
C LEU A 138 11.38 8.96 11.51
N ASN A 139 12.59 8.53 11.94
CA ASN A 139 13.55 9.38 12.62
C ASN A 139 14.58 10.02 11.67
N VAL A 140 14.59 9.64 10.39
CA VAL A 140 15.42 10.28 9.37
C VAL A 140 14.71 11.55 8.88
N SER A 141 15.48 12.61 8.59
CA SER A 141 14.93 13.84 8.01
C SER A 141 14.11 13.55 6.75
N GLU A 142 12.93 14.14 6.64
CA GLU A 142 12.04 13.90 5.50
C GLU A 142 12.64 14.36 4.16
N ASP A 143 13.58 15.31 4.21
CA ASP A 143 14.30 15.81 3.03
C ASP A 143 15.27 14.79 2.42
N SER A 144 15.61 13.70 3.13
CA SER A 144 16.47 12.66 2.58
C SER A 144 15.75 11.71 1.63
N PHE A 145 14.42 11.80 1.55
CA PHE A 145 13.62 10.91 0.72
C PHE A 145 13.42 11.51 -0.67
N THR A 146 13.95 10.83 -1.68
CA THR A 146 13.71 11.19 -3.08
C THR A 146 12.30 10.78 -3.47
N ARG A 147 11.50 11.72 -3.96
CA ARG A 147 10.24 11.40 -4.65
C ARG A 147 10.59 10.90 -6.04
N ALA A 148 10.05 9.76 -6.42
CA ALA A 148 10.16 9.31 -7.81
C ALA A 148 9.47 10.33 -8.72
N ASP A 149 10.11 10.65 -9.84
CA ASP A 149 9.53 11.52 -10.85
C ASP A 149 8.35 10.79 -11.51
N PRO A 150 7.12 11.34 -11.46
CA PRO A 150 5.95 10.69 -12.04
C PRO A 150 6.07 10.41 -13.55
N ARG A 151 7.02 11.05 -14.26
CA ARG A 151 7.24 10.83 -15.69
C ARG A 151 8.05 9.56 -15.99
N TYR A 152 8.71 8.98 -15.00
CA TYR A 152 9.57 7.79 -15.14
C TYR A 152 9.00 6.56 -14.42
N LEU A 153 7.71 6.60 -14.05
CA LEU A 153 6.94 5.53 -13.44
C LEU A 153 5.67 5.26 -14.25
#